data_AF-A0A7Y2EXI9-F1
#
_entry.id   AF-A0A7Y2EXI9-F1
#
_cell.length_a   1.000
_cell.length_b   1.000
_cell.length_c   1.000
_cell.angle_alpha   90.00
_cell.angle_beta   90.00
_cell.angle_gamma   90.00
#
_symmetry.space_group_name_H-M   'P 1'
#
loop_
_entity.id
_entity.type
_entity.pdbx_description
1 polymer ?
#
loop_
_entity_poly.entity_id
_entity_poly.type
_entity_poly.pdbx_seq_one_letter_code
_entity_poly.pdbx_strand_id
1 'polypeptide(L)'
;MKEFNVYFEPVDVERIRAKVKPRSIFFETHFNEGRGLPDLDDCQIAIIGLTENRNCDANNGHDLAPQKIREEFYDLYRSEHVLSIADLGDLKPGEKIIDTIAAISTITNELMKLKVIPVFIGGPQYLTFGIYKAFEQIEKAVNITTVDPKFDLGLLETDLKSDTYLSKIIMGDPSYLFNYINIGHQTYLTEPHQLHLMDRMYFETQRLGEVANDISKTEPMIRASDIFSFDLSAIRMSDLPSNSLALPNGLYGEQACQMMRYAGLNENLKAIGLFEFNPNKDVNGQSAKLIAQMIWCFASALVSRTKDLPRMSKSNFLKYKVNLKEKHDIVFYKSKLTDRWWMEVPYPEKEKETYKKNELVPCTYEDYLEASSQEMPIRWWRSFQRLSEQI
;
A
#
# COMPACT_ATOMS: atom_id res chain seq x y z
N MET A 1 4.85 10.93 21.12
CA MET A 1 3.87 11.90 20.59
C MET A 1 4.37 13.35 20.48
N LYS A 2 5.15 13.92 21.42
CA LYS A 2 5.61 15.34 21.32
C LYS A 2 6.65 15.62 20.23
N GLU A 3 7.40 14.62 19.76
CA GLU A 3 8.59 14.87 18.92
C GLU A 3 8.32 15.28 17.48
N PHE A 4 7.19 14.90 16.87
CA PHE A 4 6.93 15.20 15.45
C PHE A 4 5.74 16.14 15.20
N ASN A 5 5.09 16.67 16.25
CA ASN A 5 4.00 17.66 16.10
C ASN A 5 4.44 18.89 15.27
N VAL A 6 5.72 19.28 15.38
CA VAL A 6 6.29 20.41 14.63
C VAL A 6 6.23 20.24 13.11
N TYR A 7 6.15 19.01 12.62
CA TYR A 7 6.10 18.69 11.19
C TYR A 7 4.78 19.04 10.53
N PHE A 8 3.71 19.25 11.30
CA PHE A 8 2.36 19.37 10.76
C PHE A 8 1.84 20.81 10.71
N GLU A 9 1.11 21.13 9.65
CA GLU A 9 0.13 22.21 9.60
C GLU A 9 -1.26 21.66 9.96
N PRO A 10 -2.04 22.38 10.77
CA PRO A 10 -3.33 21.88 11.25
C PRO A 10 -4.38 21.86 10.14
N VAL A 11 -5.42 21.04 10.35
CA VAL A 11 -6.57 20.94 9.45
C VAL A 11 -7.50 22.14 9.68
N ASP A 12 -8.01 22.73 8.60
CA ASP A 12 -9.10 23.70 8.65
C ASP A 12 -10.44 22.98 8.89
N VAL A 13 -10.68 22.60 10.15
CA VAL A 13 -11.85 21.81 10.58
C VAL A 13 -13.15 22.56 10.36
N GLU A 14 -13.17 23.89 10.53
CA GLU A 14 -14.39 24.69 10.35
C GLU A 14 -14.86 24.69 8.89
N ARG A 15 -13.92 24.79 7.94
CA ARG A 15 -14.24 24.68 6.51
C ARG A 15 -14.85 23.32 6.15
N ILE A 16 -14.35 22.23 6.74
CA ILE A 16 -14.88 20.89 6.51
C ILE A 16 -16.26 20.77 7.18
N ARG A 17 -16.37 21.13 8.46
CA ARG A 17 -17.59 21.04 9.27
C ARG A 17 -18.79 21.73 8.61
N ALA A 18 -18.57 22.84 7.89
CA ALA A 18 -19.62 23.57 7.20
C ALA A 18 -20.34 22.76 6.09
N LYS A 19 -19.74 21.67 5.59
CA LYS A 19 -20.24 20.90 4.43
C LYS A 19 -20.69 19.49 4.76
N VAL A 20 -20.37 18.97 5.95
CA VAL A 20 -20.58 17.55 6.26
C VAL A 20 -22.00 17.22 6.71
N LYS A 21 -22.49 16.06 6.27
CA LYS A 21 -23.77 15.50 6.70
C LYS A 21 -23.74 15.05 8.18
N PRO A 22 -24.90 15.03 8.87
CA PRO A 22 -25.03 14.35 10.16
C PRO A 22 -24.63 12.88 10.03
N ARG A 23 -23.89 12.33 11.02
CA ARG A 23 -23.38 10.94 11.02
C ARG A 23 -22.34 10.64 9.92
N SER A 24 -21.65 11.65 9.40
CA SER A 24 -20.50 11.42 8.53
C SER A 24 -19.26 10.96 9.31
N ILE A 25 -18.24 10.50 8.58
CA ILE A 25 -16.92 10.11 9.13
C ILE A 25 -16.29 11.24 9.93
N PHE A 26 -16.56 12.50 9.59
CA PHE A 26 -16.09 13.66 10.34
C PHE A 26 -16.26 13.52 11.86
N PHE A 27 -17.37 12.95 12.32
CA PHE A 27 -17.69 12.81 13.74
C PHE A 27 -16.98 11.64 14.43
N GLU A 28 -16.24 10.81 13.69
CA GLU A 28 -15.39 9.73 14.22
C GLU A 28 -13.89 10.07 14.08
N THR A 29 -13.57 11.29 13.62
CA THR A 29 -12.21 11.76 13.41
C THR A 29 -11.77 12.74 14.48
N HIS A 30 -10.59 12.49 15.04
CA HIS A 30 -9.87 13.41 15.90
C HIS A 30 -8.91 14.25 15.06
N PHE A 31 -9.06 15.58 15.08
CA PHE A 31 -8.29 16.48 14.21
C PHE A 31 -7.16 17.20 14.96
N ASN A 32 -6.03 17.41 14.28
CA ASN A 32 -5.06 18.43 14.66
C ASN A 32 -5.60 19.82 14.31
N GLU A 33 -6.14 20.52 15.32
CA GLU A 33 -6.68 21.88 15.22
C GLU A 33 -5.66 22.98 15.58
N GLY A 34 -4.35 22.65 15.60
CA GLY A 34 -3.28 23.60 15.89
C GLY A 34 -2.95 23.77 17.38
N ARG A 35 -3.64 23.03 18.26
CA ARG A 35 -3.35 22.96 19.70
C ARG A 35 -2.44 21.79 20.08
N GLY A 36 -2.03 20.99 19.09
CA GLY A 36 -1.29 19.75 19.24
C GLY A 36 -1.94 18.62 18.44
N LEU A 37 -1.20 17.54 18.24
CA LEU A 37 -1.72 16.33 17.61
C LEU A 37 -2.83 15.71 18.47
N PRO A 38 -3.84 15.07 17.84
CA PRO A 38 -4.83 14.26 18.53
C PRO A 38 -4.17 13.09 19.28
N ASP A 39 -4.88 12.55 20.26
CA ASP A 39 -4.49 11.31 20.91
C ASP A 39 -4.58 10.14 19.92
N LEU A 40 -3.56 9.28 19.92
CA LEU A 40 -3.39 8.20 18.96
C LEU A 40 -3.56 6.82 19.57
N ASP A 41 -3.69 6.70 20.90
CA ASP A 41 -3.64 5.41 21.60
C ASP A 41 -4.74 4.44 21.15
N ASP A 42 -5.94 4.94 20.83
CA ASP A 42 -7.08 4.14 20.35
C ASP A 42 -7.37 4.32 18.84
N CYS A 43 -6.52 5.06 18.12
CA CYS A 43 -6.71 5.30 16.70
C CYS A 43 -6.28 4.07 15.87
N GLN A 44 -7.07 3.74 14.84
CA GLN A 44 -6.71 2.66 13.92
C GLN A 44 -6.02 3.20 12.66
N ILE A 45 -6.35 4.45 12.30
CA ILE A 45 -5.87 5.13 11.10
C ILE A 45 -5.37 6.51 11.48
N ALA A 46 -4.26 6.94 10.87
CA ALA A 46 -3.83 8.33 10.86
C ALA A 46 -3.82 8.86 9.41
N ILE A 47 -4.67 9.83 9.09
CA ILE A 47 -4.65 10.55 7.82
C ILE A 47 -3.53 11.59 7.86
N ILE A 48 -2.68 11.58 6.84
CA ILE A 48 -1.57 12.53 6.67
C ILE A 48 -1.66 13.12 5.27
N GLY A 49 -1.85 14.43 5.18
CA GLY A 49 -1.80 15.14 3.91
C GLY A 49 -0.37 15.41 3.46
N LEU A 50 -0.11 15.19 2.18
CA LEU A 50 1.18 15.47 1.55
C LEU A 50 1.00 16.60 0.53
N THR A 51 1.68 17.72 0.75
CA THR A 51 1.65 18.92 -0.11
C THR A 51 2.94 19.11 -0.91
N GLU A 52 3.83 18.11 -0.87
CA GLU A 52 5.07 18.10 -1.64
C GLU A 52 4.80 18.20 -3.14
N ASN A 53 5.56 19.06 -3.82
CA ASN A 53 5.40 19.36 -5.25
C ASN A 53 6.74 19.41 -6.00
N ARG A 54 7.87 19.19 -5.31
CA ARG A 54 9.18 19.14 -5.95
C ARG A 54 9.32 17.82 -6.71
N ASN A 55 10.11 17.85 -7.79
CA ASN A 55 10.39 16.67 -8.62
C ASN A 55 9.15 16.02 -9.25
N CYS A 56 8.09 16.80 -9.50
CA CYS A 56 6.81 16.36 -10.07
C CYS A 56 6.66 16.77 -11.55
N ASP A 57 7.75 16.77 -12.33
CA ASP A 57 7.91 17.37 -13.67
C ASP A 57 6.61 17.54 -14.48
N ALA A 58 5.91 16.44 -14.78
CA ALA A 58 4.70 16.42 -15.61
C ALA A 58 3.38 16.64 -14.85
N ASN A 59 3.34 16.43 -13.52
CA ASN A 59 2.13 16.38 -12.72
C ASN A 59 2.09 17.36 -11.53
N ASN A 60 2.78 18.51 -11.63
CA ASN A 60 2.78 19.53 -10.57
C ASN A 60 1.35 19.99 -10.18
N GLY A 61 1.14 20.31 -8.89
CA GLY A 61 -0.12 20.88 -8.39
C GLY A 61 -0.82 20.03 -7.32
N HIS A 62 -0.06 19.26 -6.54
CA HIS A 62 -0.52 18.43 -5.43
C HIS A 62 -0.79 19.23 -4.14
N ASP A 63 -0.50 20.53 -4.09
CA ASP A 63 -0.55 21.34 -2.87
C ASP A 63 -1.94 21.38 -2.21
N LEU A 64 -2.99 21.36 -3.03
CA LEU A 64 -4.38 21.32 -2.54
C LEU A 64 -4.97 19.89 -2.52
N ALA A 65 -4.18 18.87 -2.87
CA ALA A 65 -4.66 17.49 -2.98
C ALA A 65 -5.25 16.99 -1.64
N PRO A 66 -4.56 17.12 -0.49
CA PRO A 66 -5.11 16.67 0.78
C PRO A 66 -6.43 17.36 1.13
N GLN A 67 -6.49 18.70 0.97
CA GLN A 67 -7.69 19.46 1.29
C GLN A 67 -8.88 19.01 0.44
N LYS A 68 -8.70 18.80 -0.87
CA LYS A 68 -9.77 18.36 -1.77
C LYS A 68 -10.26 16.95 -1.45
N ILE A 69 -9.36 16.04 -1.09
CA ILE A 69 -9.75 14.70 -0.64
C ILE A 69 -10.53 14.76 0.68
N ARG A 70 -10.06 15.55 1.65
CA ARG A 70 -10.74 15.74 2.95
C ARG A 70 -12.17 16.29 2.81
N GLU A 71 -12.37 17.27 1.92
CA GLU A 71 -13.69 17.86 1.65
C GLU A 71 -14.72 16.80 1.21
N GLU A 72 -14.30 15.79 0.45
CA GLU A 72 -15.18 14.71 0.00
C GLU A 72 -15.25 13.55 1.01
N PHE A 73 -14.12 13.15 1.61
CA PHE A 73 -14.04 12.01 2.52
C PHE A 73 -14.85 12.21 3.80
N TYR A 74 -14.72 13.38 4.43
CA TYR A 74 -15.38 13.62 5.71
C TYR A 74 -16.89 13.87 5.59
N ASP A 75 -17.42 14.06 4.39
CA ASP A 75 -18.85 14.10 4.12
C ASP A 75 -19.48 12.71 3.94
N LEU A 76 -18.69 11.67 3.67
CA LEU A 76 -19.20 10.31 3.55
C LEU A 76 -19.79 9.81 4.88
N TYR A 77 -20.90 9.07 4.79
CA TYR A 77 -21.49 8.44 5.97
C TYR A 77 -20.52 7.44 6.60
N ARG A 78 -20.45 7.43 7.93
CA ARG A 78 -19.72 6.39 8.66
C ARG A 78 -20.35 5.01 8.46
N SER A 79 -19.55 3.97 8.63
CA SER A 79 -20.04 2.60 8.63
C SER A 79 -20.83 2.29 9.92
N GLU A 80 -21.47 1.11 10.01
CA GLU A 80 -22.15 0.70 11.25
C GLU A 80 -21.18 0.50 12.42
N HIS A 81 -19.95 0.08 12.11
CA HIS A 81 -18.90 -0.08 13.12
C HIS A 81 -18.13 1.22 13.28
N VAL A 82 -17.90 1.58 14.55
CA VAL A 82 -17.13 2.78 14.92
C VAL A 82 -15.66 2.56 14.56
N LEU A 83 -15.10 3.50 13.82
CA LEU A 83 -13.69 3.54 13.45
C LEU A 83 -13.06 4.79 14.07
N SER A 84 -12.03 4.63 14.87
CA SER A 84 -11.28 5.78 15.41
C SER A 84 -10.21 6.23 14.41
N ILE A 85 -10.36 7.44 13.89
CA ILE A 85 -9.45 8.05 12.93
C ILE A 85 -8.79 9.27 13.56
N ALA A 86 -7.49 9.45 13.34
CA ALA A 86 -6.80 10.71 13.58
C ALA A 86 -6.48 11.40 12.25
N ASP A 87 -6.75 12.70 12.10
CA ASP A 87 -6.18 13.51 11.01
C ASP A 87 -5.08 14.40 11.59
N LEU A 88 -3.84 14.08 11.22
CA LEU A 88 -2.67 14.78 11.77
C LEU A 88 -2.45 16.14 11.09
N GLY A 89 -3.17 16.42 10.01
CA GLY A 89 -2.97 17.60 9.17
C GLY A 89 -2.02 17.35 8.01
N ASP A 90 -1.44 18.43 7.52
CA ASP A 90 -0.56 18.42 6.35
C ASP A 90 0.90 18.40 6.78
N LEU A 91 1.67 17.46 6.24
CA LEU A 91 3.11 17.41 6.46
C LEU A 91 3.77 18.58 5.75
N LYS A 92 4.47 19.43 6.50
CA LYS A 92 5.29 20.52 5.95
C LYS A 92 6.42 19.93 5.11
N PRO A 93 6.54 20.32 3.83
CA PRO A 93 7.72 19.98 3.05
C PRO A 93 8.98 20.49 3.75
N GLY A 94 9.99 19.64 3.89
CA GLY A 94 11.28 20.04 4.46
C GLY A 94 12.04 20.97 3.52
N GLU A 95 13.13 21.59 3.98
CA GLU A 95 13.95 22.48 3.14
C GLU A 95 14.45 21.76 1.87
N LYS A 96 14.84 20.49 2.00
CA LYS A 96 15.17 19.58 0.90
C LYS A 96 14.20 18.40 0.84
N ILE A 97 14.14 17.74 -0.31
CA ILE A 97 13.32 16.52 -0.48
C ILE A 97 13.72 15.45 0.53
N ILE A 98 15.02 15.29 0.80
CA ILE A 98 15.51 14.31 1.78
C ILE A 98 15.01 14.58 3.21
N ASP A 99 14.75 15.85 3.55
CA ASP A 99 14.20 16.22 4.86
C ASP A 99 12.73 15.80 4.95
N THR A 100 11.96 15.97 3.86
CA THR A 100 10.59 15.41 3.75
C THR A 100 10.60 13.88 3.89
N ILE A 101 11.52 13.19 3.22
CA ILE A 101 11.69 11.72 3.31
C ILE A 101 12.02 11.28 4.74
N ALA A 102 12.91 11.99 5.43
CA ALA A 102 13.25 11.72 6.83
C ALA A 102 12.06 11.94 7.78
N ALA A 103 11.25 12.98 7.55
CA ALA A 103 10.03 13.22 8.31
C ALA A 103 9.00 12.10 8.11
N ILE A 104 8.72 11.70 6.87
CA ILE A 104 7.82 10.56 6.56
C ILE A 104 8.32 9.29 7.24
N SER A 105 9.62 9.00 7.16
CA SER A 105 10.22 7.84 7.82
C SER A 105 9.99 7.86 9.33
N THR A 106 10.24 8.99 9.98
CA THR A 106 10.06 9.16 11.42
C THR A 106 8.60 9.00 11.84
N ILE A 107 7.67 9.66 11.13
CA ILE A 107 6.23 9.58 11.39
C ILE A 107 5.73 8.15 11.23
N THR A 108 6.12 7.48 10.14
CA THR A 108 5.73 6.09 9.87
C THR A 108 6.21 5.15 10.98
N ASN A 109 7.46 5.32 11.43
CA ASN A 109 8.04 4.53 12.53
C ASN A 109 7.25 4.70 13.83
N GLU A 110 6.95 5.94 14.21
CA GLU A 110 6.19 6.24 15.43
C GLU A 110 4.76 5.68 15.38
N LEU A 111 4.06 5.83 14.25
CA LEU A 111 2.71 5.26 14.09
C LEU A 111 2.71 3.74 14.09
N MET A 112 3.73 3.10 13.48
CA MET A 112 3.89 1.64 13.53
C MET A 112 4.05 1.13 14.98
N LYS A 113 4.78 1.85 15.84
CA LYS A 113 4.92 1.49 17.27
C LYS A 113 3.57 1.53 18.00
N LEU A 114 2.72 2.50 17.66
CA LEU A 114 1.37 2.66 18.19
C LEU A 114 0.35 1.72 17.52
N LYS A 115 0.74 0.96 16.50
CA LYS A 115 -0.15 0.12 15.68
C LYS A 115 -1.25 0.91 14.96
N VAL A 116 -0.99 2.20 14.68
CA VAL A 116 -1.84 3.08 13.87
C VAL A 116 -1.36 2.99 12.43
N ILE A 117 -2.27 2.79 11.47
CA ILE A 117 -1.90 2.72 10.05
C ILE A 117 -1.92 4.14 9.44
N PRO A 118 -0.77 4.73 9.06
CA PRO A 118 -0.76 5.94 8.26
C PRO A 118 -1.38 5.70 6.88
N VAL A 119 -2.28 6.62 6.51
CA VAL A 119 -2.82 6.77 5.16
C VAL A 119 -2.37 8.14 4.64
N PHE A 120 -1.33 8.10 3.81
CA PHE A 120 -0.79 9.29 3.16
C PHE A 120 -1.64 9.64 1.93
N ILE A 121 -2.07 10.89 1.82
CA ILE A 121 -2.91 11.37 0.72
C ILE A 121 -2.27 12.57 0.01
N GLY A 122 -2.15 12.49 -1.31
CA GLY A 122 -1.53 13.53 -2.14
C GLY A 122 -0.02 13.35 -2.31
N GLY A 123 0.61 14.36 -2.89
CA GLY A 123 2.03 14.36 -3.22
C GLY A 123 2.45 13.36 -4.31
N PRO A 124 3.72 13.41 -4.72
CA PRO A 124 4.30 12.48 -5.69
C PRO A 124 4.57 11.10 -5.10
N GLN A 125 4.52 10.07 -5.95
CA GLN A 125 4.65 8.68 -5.51
C GLN A 125 6.04 8.33 -4.96
N TYR A 126 7.09 9.07 -5.33
CA TYR A 126 8.43 8.84 -4.79
C TYR A 126 8.50 8.94 -3.26
N LEU A 127 7.52 9.57 -2.61
CA LEU A 127 7.41 9.63 -1.16
C LEU A 127 7.20 8.27 -0.50
N THR A 128 6.83 7.25 -1.29
CA THR A 128 6.91 5.82 -0.91
C THR A 128 8.31 5.47 -0.39
N PHE A 129 9.37 6.11 -0.91
CA PHE A 129 10.74 5.92 -0.43
C PHE A 129 10.90 6.31 1.05
N GLY A 130 10.22 7.35 1.53
CA GLY A 130 10.20 7.72 2.95
C GLY A 130 9.51 6.68 3.82
N ILE A 131 8.43 6.08 3.32
CA ILE A 131 7.74 4.98 4.02
C ILE A 131 8.67 3.76 4.11
N TYR A 132 9.35 3.40 3.02
CA TYR A 132 10.36 2.34 3.00
C TYR A 132 11.49 2.59 4.01
N LYS A 133 12.01 3.82 4.08
CA LYS A 133 13.08 4.19 5.03
C LYS A 133 12.70 3.98 6.50
N ALA A 134 11.40 3.99 6.84
CA ALA A 134 10.96 3.66 8.20
C ALA A 134 11.27 2.21 8.61
N PHE A 135 11.25 1.28 7.65
CA PHE A 135 11.57 -0.13 7.86
C PHE A 135 13.08 -0.37 7.93
N GLU A 136 13.85 0.38 7.12
CA GLU A 136 15.31 0.41 7.19
C GLU A 136 15.80 0.86 8.58
N GLN A 137 15.19 1.90 9.16
CA GLN A 137 15.53 2.38 10.50
C GLN A 137 15.34 1.35 11.63
N ILE A 138 14.45 0.38 11.45
CA ILE A 138 14.19 -0.69 12.42
C ILE A 138 14.73 -2.04 11.97
N GLU A 139 15.53 -2.05 10.90
CA GLU A 139 16.17 -3.21 10.31
C GLU A 139 15.21 -4.36 10.00
N LYS A 140 13.99 -4.03 9.51
CA LYS A 140 12.97 -5.01 9.17
C LYS A 140 12.77 -5.15 7.69
N ALA A 141 12.75 -6.41 7.23
CA ALA A 141 12.33 -6.76 5.89
C ALA A 141 10.91 -6.26 5.59
N VAL A 142 10.71 -5.75 4.38
CA VAL A 142 9.44 -5.15 3.95
C VAL A 142 9.00 -5.66 2.59
N ASN A 143 7.69 -5.89 2.46
CA ASN A 143 7.01 -6.20 1.21
C ASN A 143 6.28 -4.96 0.71
N ILE A 144 6.61 -4.51 -0.49
CA ILE A 144 5.98 -3.36 -1.12
C ILE A 144 5.07 -3.86 -2.24
N THR A 145 3.82 -3.42 -2.25
CA THR A 145 2.93 -3.56 -3.39
C THR A 145 2.60 -2.20 -3.96
N THR A 146 2.87 -2.01 -5.26
CA THR A 146 2.51 -0.82 -6.01
C THR A 146 1.35 -1.11 -6.95
N VAL A 147 0.41 -0.17 -7.05
CA VAL A 147 -0.58 -0.13 -8.12
C VAL A 147 -0.19 1.00 -9.05
N ASP A 148 0.25 0.64 -10.26
CA ASP A 148 0.93 1.57 -11.15
C ASP A 148 0.89 1.08 -12.62
N PRO A 149 0.70 1.96 -13.63
CA PRO A 149 0.80 1.57 -15.04
C PRO A 149 2.22 1.22 -15.51
N LYS A 150 3.27 1.52 -14.73
CA LYS A 150 4.69 1.26 -15.00
C LYS A 150 5.43 0.82 -13.72
N PHE A 151 6.74 0.64 -13.79
CA PHE A 151 7.55 0.18 -12.65
C PHE A 151 8.36 1.26 -11.95
N ASP A 152 8.57 2.42 -12.59
CA ASP A 152 9.31 3.55 -12.00
C ASP A 152 10.72 3.23 -11.50
N LEU A 153 11.40 2.34 -12.21
CA LEU A 153 12.81 2.05 -11.96
C LEU A 153 13.68 3.26 -12.31
N GLY A 154 13.49 3.86 -13.49
CA GLY A 154 14.35 4.91 -14.01
C GLY A 154 15.82 4.51 -14.12
N LEU A 155 16.70 5.49 -14.31
CA LEU A 155 18.16 5.30 -14.26
C LEU A 155 18.69 5.70 -12.88
N LEU A 156 19.65 4.97 -12.33
CA LEU A 156 20.14 5.17 -10.96
C LEU A 156 20.70 6.54 -10.65
N GLU A 157 21.37 7.15 -11.62
CA GLU A 157 22.04 8.45 -11.44
C GLU A 157 21.05 9.62 -11.46
N THR A 158 19.76 9.34 -11.66
CA THR A 158 18.73 10.37 -11.66
C THR A 158 18.33 10.76 -10.24
N ASP A 159 17.82 12.00 -10.14
CA ASP A 159 17.21 12.51 -8.92
C ASP A 159 16.02 11.64 -8.50
N LEU A 160 15.68 11.71 -7.20
CA LEU A 160 14.50 11.02 -6.66
C LEU A 160 13.22 11.64 -7.27
N LYS A 161 12.57 10.90 -8.17
CA LYS A 161 11.35 11.27 -8.88
C LYS A 161 10.35 10.11 -8.88
N SER A 162 9.09 10.40 -9.21
CA SER A 162 8.05 9.37 -9.25
C SER A 162 8.34 8.27 -10.28
N ASP A 163 9.19 8.51 -11.29
CA ASP A 163 9.58 7.53 -12.30
C ASP A 163 10.94 6.83 -12.04
N THR A 164 11.60 7.14 -10.92
CA THR A 164 12.97 6.65 -10.61
C THR A 164 13.12 6.07 -9.20
N TYR A 165 12.15 6.30 -8.30
CA TYR A 165 12.29 5.99 -6.88
C TYR A 165 12.51 4.50 -6.58
N LEU A 166 11.98 3.60 -7.41
CA LEU A 166 12.08 2.17 -7.15
C LEU A 166 13.53 1.68 -7.26
N SER A 167 14.34 2.25 -8.18
CA SER A 167 15.76 1.90 -8.28
C SER A 167 16.53 2.22 -7.00
N LYS A 168 16.20 3.33 -6.32
CA LYS A 168 16.81 3.71 -5.04
C LYS A 168 16.46 2.75 -3.91
N ILE A 169 15.27 2.14 -3.94
CA ILE A 169 14.86 1.11 -2.98
C ILE A 169 15.63 -0.19 -3.25
N ILE A 170 15.61 -0.65 -4.51
CA ILE A 170 16.21 -1.93 -4.91
C ILE A 170 17.72 -1.95 -4.69
N MET A 171 18.40 -0.85 -5.02
CA MET A 171 19.87 -0.76 -4.95
C MET A 171 20.37 -0.19 -3.62
N GLY A 172 19.49 -0.02 -2.64
CA GLY A 172 19.91 0.33 -1.28
C GLY A 172 20.81 -0.77 -0.71
N ASP A 173 21.91 -0.37 -0.07
CA ASP A 173 22.81 -1.27 0.64
C ASP A 173 22.96 -0.80 2.10
N PRO A 174 22.55 -1.62 3.10
CA PRO A 174 21.85 -2.90 2.95
C PRO A 174 20.42 -2.74 2.42
N SER A 175 19.93 -3.74 1.67
CA SER A 175 18.54 -3.77 1.20
C SER A 175 17.63 -4.43 2.23
N TYR A 176 16.52 -3.76 2.55
CA TYR A 176 15.45 -4.29 3.40
C TYR A 176 14.20 -4.69 2.59
N LEU A 177 14.23 -4.52 1.26
CA LEU A 177 13.17 -4.97 0.38
C LEU A 177 13.21 -6.50 0.24
N PHE A 178 12.23 -7.19 0.82
CA PHE A 178 12.11 -8.63 0.68
C PHE A 178 11.35 -9.02 -0.59
N ASN A 179 10.23 -8.34 -0.84
CA ASN A 179 9.42 -8.59 -2.02
C ASN A 179 8.87 -7.27 -2.55
N TYR A 180 8.90 -7.14 -3.87
CA TYR A 180 8.19 -6.10 -4.58
C TYR A 180 7.13 -6.73 -5.48
N ILE A 181 5.97 -6.10 -5.49
CA ILE A 181 4.84 -6.52 -6.29
C ILE A 181 4.31 -5.31 -7.05
N ASN A 182 4.17 -5.41 -8.36
CA ASN A 182 3.49 -4.39 -9.16
C ASN A 182 2.17 -4.93 -9.73
N ILE A 183 1.12 -4.12 -9.63
CA ILE A 183 -0.21 -4.44 -10.14
C ILE A 183 -0.63 -3.35 -11.12
N GLY A 184 -1.00 -3.75 -12.33
CA GLY A 184 -1.58 -2.84 -13.31
C GLY A 184 -0.63 -2.34 -14.39
N HIS A 185 0.63 -2.80 -14.42
CA HIS A 185 1.54 -2.37 -15.48
C HIS A 185 1.01 -2.67 -16.88
N GLN A 186 1.36 -1.80 -17.81
CA GLN A 186 0.98 -1.88 -19.21
C GLN A 186 2.26 -2.08 -20.04
N THR A 187 2.34 -3.18 -20.80
CA THR A 187 3.59 -3.58 -21.47
C THR A 187 4.13 -2.53 -22.46
N TYR A 188 3.26 -1.72 -23.06
CA TYR A 188 3.68 -0.63 -23.96
C TYR A 188 4.21 0.62 -23.24
N LEU A 189 4.09 0.69 -21.90
CA LEU A 189 4.68 1.74 -21.06
C LEU A 189 5.92 1.26 -20.30
N THR A 190 6.28 -0.01 -20.46
CA THR A 190 7.34 -0.67 -19.69
C THR A 190 8.42 -1.16 -20.63
N GLU A 191 9.68 -0.83 -20.36
CA GLU A 191 10.76 -1.33 -21.19
C GLU A 191 11.00 -2.84 -20.97
N PRO A 192 11.26 -3.63 -22.02
CA PRO A 192 11.47 -5.08 -21.89
C PRO A 192 12.56 -5.46 -20.89
N HIS A 193 13.63 -4.66 -20.77
CA HIS A 193 14.71 -4.92 -19.83
C HIS A 193 14.24 -4.84 -18.36
N GLN A 194 13.25 -4.01 -18.06
CA GLN A 194 12.68 -3.86 -16.71
C GLN A 194 11.88 -5.09 -16.31
N LEU A 195 11.11 -5.67 -17.24
CA LEU A 195 10.40 -6.94 -17.02
C LEU A 195 11.37 -8.08 -16.70
N HIS A 196 12.46 -8.18 -17.45
CA HIS A 196 13.51 -9.17 -17.17
C HIS A 196 14.21 -8.92 -15.84
N LEU A 197 14.35 -7.66 -15.42
CA LEU A 197 14.90 -7.32 -14.12
C LEU A 197 13.95 -7.76 -12.99
N MET A 198 12.65 -7.48 -13.10
CA MET A 198 11.64 -7.93 -12.14
C MET A 198 11.65 -9.45 -11.98
N ASP A 199 11.71 -10.20 -13.09
CA ASP A 199 11.73 -11.67 -13.05
C ASP A 199 13.03 -12.22 -12.45
N ARG A 200 14.20 -11.63 -12.78
CA ARG A 200 15.50 -12.00 -12.17
C ARG A 200 15.56 -11.75 -10.67
N MET A 201 14.88 -10.71 -10.17
CA MET A 201 14.75 -10.46 -8.73
C MET A 201 13.60 -11.24 -8.09
N TYR A 202 12.95 -12.13 -8.85
CA TYR A 202 11.81 -12.94 -8.42
C TYR A 202 10.64 -12.10 -7.90
N PHE A 203 10.48 -10.86 -8.36
CA PHE A 203 9.35 -10.01 -8.03
C PHE A 203 8.09 -10.43 -8.79
N GLU A 204 6.93 -10.07 -8.23
CA GLU A 204 5.64 -10.37 -8.85
C GLU A 204 5.15 -9.16 -9.65
N THR A 205 4.67 -9.40 -10.86
CA THR A 205 4.04 -8.38 -11.68
C THR A 205 2.73 -8.93 -12.23
N GLN A 206 1.67 -8.11 -12.18
CA GLN A 206 0.37 -8.44 -12.73
C GLN A 206 0.01 -7.36 -13.76
N ARG A 207 -0.28 -7.77 -15.00
CA ARG A 207 -0.64 -6.84 -16.07
C ARG A 207 -2.06 -6.34 -15.89
N LEU A 208 -2.34 -5.12 -16.36
CA LEU A 208 -3.70 -4.56 -16.33
C LEU A 208 -4.76 -5.50 -16.91
N GLY A 209 -4.47 -6.14 -18.05
CA GLY A 209 -5.43 -7.07 -18.70
C GLY A 209 -5.76 -8.29 -17.83
N GLU A 210 -4.82 -8.77 -17.03
CA GLU A 210 -5.04 -9.90 -16.13
C GLU A 210 -5.86 -9.49 -14.91
N VAL A 211 -5.61 -8.27 -14.38
CA VAL A 211 -6.44 -7.67 -13.32
C VAL A 211 -7.86 -7.43 -13.81
N ALA A 212 -8.02 -6.92 -15.04
CA ALA A 212 -9.31 -6.65 -15.65
C ALA A 212 -10.13 -7.93 -15.85
N ASN A 213 -9.47 -9.04 -16.18
CA ASN A 213 -10.11 -10.34 -16.31
C ASN A 213 -10.53 -10.93 -14.97
N ASP A 214 -9.67 -10.83 -13.95
CA ASP A 214 -9.95 -11.35 -12.61
C ASP A 214 -9.19 -10.59 -11.53
N ILE A 215 -9.89 -9.64 -10.90
CA ILE A 215 -9.35 -8.83 -9.81
C ILE A 215 -9.09 -9.61 -8.53
N SER A 216 -9.71 -10.78 -8.34
CA SER A 216 -9.52 -11.58 -7.12
C SER A 216 -8.07 -12.04 -6.96
N LYS A 217 -7.34 -12.19 -8.07
CA LYS A 217 -5.90 -12.51 -8.10
C LYS A 217 -5.02 -11.47 -7.39
N THR A 218 -5.52 -10.24 -7.25
CA THR A 218 -4.82 -9.16 -6.55
C THR A 218 -4.95 -9.24 -5.03
N GLU A 219 -5.93 -9.98 -4.50
CA GLU A 219 -6.11 -10.16 -3.05
C GLU A 219 -4.86 -10.74 -2.36
N PRO A 220 -4.31 -11.89 -2.78
CA PRO A 220 -3.14 -12.47 -2.10
C PRO A 220 -1.88 -11.60 -2.27
N MET A 221 -1.79 -10.86 -3.36
CA MET A 221 -0.72 -9.88 -3.62
C MET A 221 -0.78 -8.75 -2.60
N ILE A 222 -1.95 -8.13 -2.45
CA ILE A 222 -2.18 -7.05 -1.48
C ILE A 222 -2.09 -7.56 -0.04
N ARG A 223 -2.57 -8.78 0.26
CA ARG A 223 -2.46 -9.40 1.59
C ARG A 223 -1.02 -9.71 2.01
N ALA A 224 -0.10 -9.85 1.06
CA ALA A 224 1.32 -10.05 1.33
C ALA A 224 2.08 -8.75 1.67
N SER A 225 1.48 -7.59 1.45
CA SER A 225 2.14 -6.29 1.57
C SER A 225 2.25 -5.78 3.01
N ASP A 226 3.33 -5.06 3.30
CA ASP A 226 3.46 -4.19 4.48
C ASP A 226 3.22 -2.72 4.08
N ILE A 227 3.71 -2.32 2.89
CA ILE A 227 3.49 -1.01 2.28
C ILE A 227 2.63 -1.20 1.04
N PHE A 228 1.52 -0.46 0.96
CA PHE A 228 0.68 -0.39 -0.24
C PHE A 228 0.72 1.01 -0.82
N SER A 229 1.37 1.16 -1.98
CA SER A 229 1.53 2.44 -2.68
C SER A 229 0.67 2.45 -3.93
N PHE A 230 -0.20 3.43 -4.07
CA PHE A 230 -1.13 3.52 -5.19
C PHE A 230 -0.83 4.80 -5.97
N ASP A 231 -0.33 4.67 -7.20
CA ASP A 231 -0.35 5.77 -8.17
C ASP A 231 -1.74 5.82 -8.81
N LEU A 232 -2.44 6.94 -8.58
CA LEU A 232 -3.78 7.16 -9.10
C LEU A 232 -3.82 7.23 -10.63
N SER A 233 -2.68 7.40 -11.31
CA SER A 233 -2.54 7.27 -12.78
C SER A 233 -2.88 5.87 -13.30
N ALA A 234 -2.87 4.85 -12.44
CA ALA A 234 -3.29 3.49 -12.78
C ALA A 234 -4.80 3.38 -13.05
N ILE A 235 -5.61 4.34 -12.58
CA ILE A 235 -7.05 4.40 -12.82
C ILE A 235 -7.29 5.13 -14.14
N ARG A 236 -8.21 4.59 -14.95
CA ARG A 236 -8.50 5.17 -16.26
C ARG A 236 -9.04 6.60 -16.13
N MET A 237 -8.66 7.46 -17.08
CA MET A 237 -9.01 8.88 -17.10
C MET A 237 -10.52 9.15 -17.01
N SER A 238 -11.37 8.25 -17.53
CA SER A 238 -12.82 8.41 -17.44
C SER A 238 -13.36 8.37 -16.02
N ASP A 239 -12.64 7.70 -15.12
CA ASP A 239 -13.05 7.52 -13.72
C ASP A 239 -12.23 8.44 -12.81
N LEU A 240 -10.97 8.73 -13.15
CA LEU A 240 -10.06 9.63 -12.42
C LEU A 240 -9.31 10.56 -13.40
N PRO A 241 -9.89 11.71 -13.81
CA PRO A 241 -9.26 12.64 -14.75
C PRO A 241 -8.11 13.48 -14.16
N SER A 242 -7.92 13.50 -12.84
CA SER A 242 -7.03 14.43 -12.13
C SER A 242 -5.55 14.04 -12.12
N ASN A 243 -4.99 13.67 -13.27
CA ASN A 243 -3.56 13.39 -13.40
C ASN A 243 -3.10 13.79 -14.81
N SER A 244 -2.01 14.53 -14.94
CA SER A 244 -1.45 14.91 -16.24
C SER A 244 -1.00 13.71 -17.10
N LEU A 245 -0.73 12.58 -16.45
CA LEU A 245 -0.34 11.32 -17.06
C LEU A 245 -1.50 10.31 -17.12
N ALA A 246 -2.74 10.75 -16.87
CA ALA A 246 -3.91 9.87 -16.90
C ALA A 246 -4.03 9.17 -18.26
N LEU A 247 -4.26 7.85 -18.23
CA LEU A 247 -4.34 7.01 -19.41
C LEU A 247 -5.80 6.66 -19.74
N PRO A 248 -6.15 6.48 -21.02
CA PRO A 248 -7.50 6.04 -21.38
C PRO A 248 -7.79 4.62 -20.91
N ASN A 249 -6.76 3.77 -20.84
CA ASN A 249 -6.83 2.41 -20.32
C ASN A 249 -6.22 2.37 -18.93
N GLY A 250 -6.94 1.81 -17.98
CA GLY A 250 -6.56 1.70 -16.58
C GLY A 250 -7.59 0.90 -15.81
N LEU A 251 -7.41 0.82 -14.50
CA LEU A 251 -8.38 0.22 -13.59
C LEU A 251 -9.68 1.01 -13.60
N TYR A 252 -10.80 0.30 -13.43
CA TYR A 252 -12.08 0.93 -13.13
C TYR A 252 -12.09 1.48 -11.70
N GLY A 253 -12.86 2.53 -11.43
CA GLY A 253 -12.97 3.11 -10.09
C GLY A 253 -13.41 2.08 -9.03
N GLU A 254 -14.33 1.18 -9.37
CA GLU A 254 -14.79 0.11 -8.48
C GLU A 254 -13.69 -0.90 -8.17
N GLN A 255 -12.81 -1.17 -9.14
CA GLN A 255 -11.66 -2.05 -8.95
C GLN A 255 -10.65 -1.45 -7.97
N ALA A 256 -10.39 -0.14 -8.08
CA ALA A 256 -9.54 0.57 -7.12
C ALA A 256 -10.13 0.51 -5.69
N CYS A 257 -11.44 0.72 -5.55
CA CYS A 257 -12.14 0.57 -4.26
C CYS A 257 -12.05 -0.87 -3.71
N GLN A 258 -12.15 -1.89 -4.58
CA GLN A 258 -12.00 -3.29 -4.19
C GLN A 258 -10.58 -3.62 -3.73
N MET A 259 -9.54 -3.10 -4.38
CA MET A 259 -8.16 -3.23 -3.93
C MET A 259 -7.93 -2.59 -2.57
N MET A 260 -8.50 -1.40 -2.34
CA MET A 260 -8.44 -0.74 -1.03
C MET A 260 -9.18 -1.53 0.05
N ARG A 261 -10.28 -2.19 -0.30
CA ARG A 261 -10.94 -3.16 0.59
C ARG A 261 -10.01 -4.33 0.95
N TYR A 262 -9.28 -4.90 -0.02
CA TYR A 262 -8.27 -5.94 0.25
C TYR A 262 -7.15 -5.43 1.17
N ALA A 263 -6.67 -4.21 0.96
CA ALA A 263 -5.69 -3.58 1.85
C ALA A 263 -6.25 -3.41 3.28
N GLY A 264 -7.52 -3.05 3.41
CA GLY A 264 -8.19 -2.95 4.71
C GLY A 264 -8.28 -4.31 5.43
N LEU A 265 -8.47 -5.41 4.71
CA LEU A 265 -8.48 -6.78 5.26
C LEU A 265 -7.09 -7.37 5.54
N ASN A 266 -6.00 -6.71 5.10
CA ASN A 266 -4.64 -7.19 5.29
C ASN A 266 -4.14 -6.91 6.72
N GLU A 267 -4.10 -7.93 7.57
CA GLU A 267 -3.63 -7.87 8.96
C GLU A 267 -2.18 -7.36 9.13
N ASN A 268 -1.34 -7.51 8.11
CA ASN A 268 0.08 -7.14 8.17
C ASN A 268 0.36 -5.71 7.70
N LEU A 269 -0.59 -5.06 7.03
CA LEU A 269 -0.38 -3.74 6.43
C LEU A 269 0.02 -2.70 7.48
N LYS A 270 1.05 -1.92 7.17
CA LYS A 270 1.64 -0.90 8.04
C LYS A 270 1.49 0.51 7.51
N ALA A 271 1.42 0.71 6.20
CA ALA A 271 1.27 2.03 5.61
C ALA A 271 0.59 1.97 4.24
N ILE A 272 -0.19 3.00 3.93
CA ILE A 272 -0.77 3.22 2.60
C ILE A 272 -0.40 4.62 2.11
N GLY A 273 -0.10 4.74 0.83
CA GLY A 273 -0.05 6.04 0.16
C GLY A 273 -0.90 6.08 -1.10
N LEU A 274 -1.66 7.16 -1.27
CA LEU A 274 -2.46 7.47 -2.45
C LEU A 274 -1.87 8.73 -3.09
N PHE A 275 -1.13 8.54 -4.19
CA PHE A 275 -0.25 9.55 -4.75
C PHE A 275 -0.73 10.06 -6.11
N GLU A 276 -0.08 11.12 -6.59
CA GLU A 276 -0.26 11.68 -7.93
C GLU A 276 -1.64 12.30 -8.20
N PHE A 277 -2.40 12.63 -7.14
CA PHE A 277 -3.63 13.41 -7.26
C PHE A 277 -3.31 14.87 -7.58
N ASN A 278 -3.78 15.37 -8.72
CA ASN A 278 -3.64 16.76 -9.14
C ASN A 278 -5.02 17.46 -9.17
N PRO A 279 -5.42 18.18 -8.10
CA PRO A 279 -6.71 18.87 -8.03
C PRO A 279 -6.93 19.91 -9.13
N ASN A 280 -5.87 20.48 -9.72
CA ASN A 280 -6.01 21.46 -10.81
C ASN A 280 -6.50 20.84 -12.13
N LYS A 281 -6.41 19.50 -12.25
CA LYS A 281 -6.89 18.72 -13.39
C LYS A 281 -8.20 17.99 -13.09
N ASP A 282 -8.69 18.06 -11.86
CA ASP A 282 -9.90 17.36 -11.49
C ASP A 282 -11.15 18.03 -12.08
N VAL A 283 -12.05 17.22 -12.62
CA VAL A 283 -13.28 17.69 -13.25
C VAL A 283 -14.43 17.40 -12.30
N ASN A 284 -15.14 18.45 -11.86
CA ASN A 284 -16.29 18.35 -10.95
C ASN A 284 -16.00 17.62 -9.62
N GLY A 285 -14.74 17.60 -9.18
CA GLY A 285 -14.32 16.87 -7.97
C GLY A 285 -14.43 15.35 -8.11
N GLN A 286 -14.55 14.81 -9.32
CA GLN A 286 -14.80 13.39 -9.56
C GLN A 286 -13.68 12.52 -8.96
N SER A 287 -12.44 12.94 -9.15
CA SER A 287 -11.28 12.19 -8.68
C SER A 287 -11.17 12.26 -7.16
N ALA A 288 -11.37 13.45 -6.58
CA ALA A 288 -11.44 13.60 -5.11
C ALA A 288 -12.51 12.69 -4.48
N LYS A 289 -13.68 12.57 -5.12
CA LYS A 289 -14.76 11.67 -4.68
C LYS A 289 -14.37 10.20 -4.75
N LEU A 290 -13.72 9.78 -5.85
CA LEU A 290 -13.27 8.40 -5.99
C LEU A 290 -12.19 8.07 -4.95
N ILE A 291 -11.23 8.96 -4.72
CA ILE A 291 -10.19 8.79 -3.69
C ILE A 291 -10.83 8.72 -2.29
N ALA A 292 -11.82 9.55 -2.00
CA ALA A 292 -12.59 9.48 -0.76
C ALA A 292 -13.29 8.12 -0.58
N GLN A 293 -13.90 7.58 -1.64
CA GLN A 293 -14.52 6.25 -1.64
C GLN A 293 -13.49 5.14 -1.45
N MET A 294 -12.31 5.25 -2.06
CA MET A 294 -11.19 4.34 -1.87
C MET A 294 -10.76 4.27 -0.39
N ILE A 295 -10.56 5.43 0.25
CA ILE A 295 -10.22 5.51 1.69
C ILE A 295 -11.37 4.94 2.54
N TRP A 296 -12.62 5.22 2.18
CA TRP A 296 -13.80 4.66 2.85
C TRP A 296 -13.85 3.13 2.78
N CYS A 297 -13.60 2.54 1.61
CA CYS A 297 -13.57 1.08 1.43
C CYS A 297 -12.45 0.42 2.25
N PHE A 298 -11.29 1.07 2.33
CA PHE A 298 -10.20 0.65 3.21
C PHE A 298 -10.63 0.68 4.68
N ALA A 299 -11.10 1.83 5.15
CA ALA A 299 -11.56 2.08 6.50
C ALA A 299 -12.65 1.08 6.94
N SER A 300 -13.67 0.87 6.12
CA SER A 300 -14.76 -0.09 6.40
C SER A 300 -14.24 -1.52 6.52
N ALA A 301 -13.30 -1.92 5.66
CA ALA A 301 -12.75 -3.26 5.66
C ALA A 301 -11.77 -3.50 6.82
N LEU A 302 -11.06 -2.47 7.26
CA LEU A 302 -10.17 -2.51 8.42
C LEU A 302 -10.92 -2.94 9.68
N VAL A 303 -12.12 -2.42 9.90
CA VAL A 303 -12.95 -2.80 11.07
C VAL A 303 -13.47 -4.24 10.97
N SER A 304 -13.47 -4.83 9.77
CA SER A 304 -13.88 -6.20 9.52
C SER A 304 -12.74 -7.23 9.66
N ARG A 305 -11.54 -6.81 10.13
CA ARG A 305 -10.40 -7.71 10.34
C ARG A 305 -10.71 -8.78 11.37
N THR A 306 -10.53 -10.03 10.97
CA THR A 306 -10.85 -11.22 11.78
C THR A 306 -9.65 -11.75 12.56
N LYS A 307 -8.46 -11.12 12.45
CA LYS A 307 -7.18 -11.60 13.01
C LYS A 307 -6.85 -13.01 12.53
N ASP A 308 -7.19 -13.28 11.28
CA ASP A 308 -7.17 -14.60 10.67
C ASP A 308 -5.83 -14.91 10.02
N LEU A 309 -4.83 -15.18 10.87
CA LEU A 309 -3.49 -15.59 10.46
C LEU A 309 -3.19 -17.01 10.96
N PRO A 310 -2.60 -17.91 10.13
CA PRO A 310 -2.31 -19.30 10.53
C PRO A 310 -1.46 -19.42 11.80
N ARG A 311 -0.59 -18.43 12.08
CA ARG A 311 0.25 -18.38 13.28
C ARG A 311 -0.51 -18.08 14.57
N MET A 312 -1.65 -17.39 14.47
CA MET A 312 -2.38 -16.90 15.64
C MET A 312 -3.36 -17.94 16.18
N SER A 313 -3.97 -18.78 15.32
CA SER A 313 -4.97 -19.77 15.77
C SER A 313 -4.97 -21.02 14.90
N LYS A 314 -4.10 -22.00 15.21
CA LYS A 314 -4.02 -23.26 14.45
C LYS A 314 -5.37 -24.01 14.33
N SER A 315 -6.27 -23.85 15.30
CA SER A 315 -7.59 -24.52 15.30
C SER A 315 -8.54 -24.00 14.21
N ASN A 316 -8.35 -22.76 13.75
CA ASN A 316 -9.19 -22.12 12.73
C ASN A 316 -8.77 -22.47 11.30
N PHE A 317 -7.72 -23.28 11.13
CA PHE A 317 -7.19 -23.62 9.81
C PHE A 317 -7.33 -25.11 9.50
N LEU A 318 -7.53 -25.41 8.22
CA LEU A 318 -7.38 -26.73 7.64
C LEU A 318 -5.99 -26.81 7.00
N LYS A 319 -5.27 -27.89 7.30
CA LYS A 319 -3.91 -28.12 6.79
C LYS A 319 -3.95 -29.15 5.67
N TYR A 320 -3.41 -28.82 4.50
CA TYR A 320 -3.29 -29.71 3.35
C TYR A 320 -1.81 -29.90 3.03
N LYS A 321 -1.36 -31.15 2.90
CA LYS A 321 0.00 -31.47 2.49
C LYS A 321 -0.01 -32.05 1.10
N VAL A 322 0.73 -31.45 0.18
CA VAL A 322 0.92 -31.93 -1.18
C VAL A 322 2.36 -32.42 -1.31
N ASN A 323 2.51 -33.72 -1.55
CA ASN A 323 3.82 -34.31 -1.83
C ASN A 323 4.06 -34.26 -3.34
N LEU A 324 5.15 -33.61 -3.74
CA LEU A 324 5.55 -33.50 -5.14
C LEU A 324 6.59 -34.58 -5.42
N LYS A 325 6.39 -35.38 -6.48
CA LYS A 325 7.16 -36.60 -6.76
C LYS A 325 8.69 -36.43 -6.79
N GLU A 326 9.21 -35.22 -7.05
CA GLU A 326 10.65 -34.92 -7.14
C GLU A 326 11.02 -33.52 -6.57
N LYS A 327 10.19 -32.93 -5.70
CA LYS A 327 10.40 -31.56 -5.16
C LYS A 327 10.14 -31.50 -3.65
N HIS A 328 10.24 -30.30 -3.09
CA HIS A 328 9.81 -30.01 -1.73
C HIS A 328 8.31 -30.29 -1.55
N ASP A 329 7.94 -30.91 -0.43
CA ASP A 329 6.55 -30.99 -0.01
C ASP A 329 6.01 -29.58 0.26
N ILE A 330 4.81 -29.27 -0.21
CA ILE A 330 4.16 -27.99 0.05
C ILE A 330 3.04 -28.21 1.06
N VAL A 331 3.03 -27.37 2.09
CA VAL A 331 1.97 -27.32 3.09
C VAL A 331 1.13 -26.09 2.85
N PHE A 332 -0.18 -26.29 2.71
CA PHE A 332 -1.18 -25.24 2.59
C PHE A 332 -2.03 -25.14 3.84
N TYR A 333 -2.44 -23.92 4.16
CA TYR A 333 -3.41 -23.60 5.21
C TYR A 333 -4.60 -22.89 4.60
N LYS A 334 -5.79 -23.41 4.88
CA LYS A 334 -7.07 -22.78 4.52
C LYS A 334 -7.77 -22.28 5.77
N SER A 335 -8.13 -21.00 5.81
CA SER A 335 -8.97 -20.45 6.88
C SER A 335 -10.38 -21.02 6.80
N LYS A 336 -10.91 -21.51 7.93
CA LYS A 336 -12.32 -21.90 8.08
C LYS A 336 -13.24 -20.69 8.18
N LEU A 337 -12.71 -19.50 8.45
CA LEU A 337 -13.48 -18.28 8.67
C LEU A 337 -13.67 -17.49 7.38
N THR A 338 -12.61 -17.37 6.56
CA THR A 338 -12.63 -16.49 5.39
C THR A 338 -12.34 -17.20 4.08
N ASP A 339 -12.15 -18.52 4.09
CA ASP A 339 -11.77 -19.32 2.91
C ASP A 339 -10.41 -18.94 2.27
N ARG A 340 -9.64 -18.06 2.92
CA ARG A 340 -8.34 -17.58 2.41
C ARG A 340 -7.26 -18.66 2.57
N TRP A 341 -6.29 -18.64 1.68
CA TRP A 341 -5.21 -19.63 1.63
C TRP A 341 -3.84 -19.01 1.90
N TRP A 342 -2.97 -19.83 2.50
CA TRP A 342 -1.54 -19.58 2.69
C TRP A 342 -0.78 -20.87 2.37
N MET A 343 0.48 -20.73 1.97
CA MET A 343 1.40 -21.85 1.79
C MET A 343 2.68 -21.61 2.58
N GLU A 344 3.24 -22.69 3.14
CA GLU A 344 4.54 -22.68 3.79
C GLU A 344 5.67 -22.76 2.75
N VAL A 345 6.64 -21.88 2.91
CA VAL A 345 7.92 -21.91 2.19
C VAL A 345 9.02 -22.23 3.21
N PRO A 346 9.85 -23.26 2.96
CA PRO A 346 10.87 -23.68 3.90
C PRO A 346 11.90 -22.56 4.12
N TYR A 347 12.26 -22.35 5.38
CA TYR A 347 13.25 -21.37 5.81
C TYR A 347 14.47 -22.09 6.40
N PRO A 348 15.71 -21.77 5.99
CA PRO A 348 16.89 -22.37 6.59
C PRO A 348 17.01 -21.98 8.07
N GLU A 349 17.17 -22.96 8.96
CA GLU A 349 17.17 -22.76 10.43
C GLU A 349 18.25 -21.79 10.96
N LYS A 350 19.21 -21.37 10.12
CA LYS A 350 20.40 -20.60 10.52
C LYS A 350 20.24 -19.07 10.48
N GLU A 351 19.06 -18.54 10.21
CA GLU A 351 18.92 -17.11 9.88
C GLU A 351 18.01 -16.23 10.77
N LYS A 352 18.24 -14.91 10.63
CA LYS A 352 17.80 -13.79 11.48
C LYS A 352 16.26 -13.71 11.63
N GLU A 353 15.80 -13.28 12.82
CA GLU A 353 14.38 -12.99 13.11
C GLU A 353 13.71 -12.06 12.08
N THR A 354 14.51 -11.26 11.37
CA THR A 354 14.10 -10.27 10.36
C THR A 354 13.16 -10.82 9.27
N TYR A 355 13.35 -12.07 8.81
CA TYR A 355 12.59 -12.64 7.70
C TYR A 355 11.55 -13.68 8.11
N LYS A 356 11.45 -14.01 9.40
CA LYS A 356 10.52 -15.05 9.91
C LYS A 356 9.08 -14.83 9.46
N LYS A 357 8.61 -13.62 9.21
CA LYS A 357 7.22 -13.39 8.74
C LYS A 357 6.92 -13.98 7.36
N ASN A 358 7.93 -14.23 6.54
CA ASN A 358 7.79 -14.63 5.14
C ASN A 358 7.71 -16.15 4.91
N GLU A 359 7.69 -16.97 5.98
CA GLU A 359 7.48 -18.43 5.84
C GLU A 359 6.07 -18.78 5.35
N LEU A 360 5.08 -17.90 5.58
CA LEU A 360 3.70 -18.09 5.16
C LEU A 360 3.34 -17.09 4.07
N VAL A 361 3.21 -17.59 2.86
CA VAL A 361 2.91 -16.77 1.68
C VAL A 361 1.40 -16.85 1.40
N PRO A 362 0.68 -15.72 1.38
CA PRO A 362 -0.71 -15.67 0.90
C PRO A 362 -0.81 -16.26 -0.51
N CYS A 363 -1.72 -17.20 -0.71
CA CYS A 363 -1.93 -17.88 -1.99
C CYS A 363 -3.43 -18.05 -2.27
N THR A 364 -3.76 -18.65 -3.41
CA THR A 364 -5.13 -18.95 -3.80
C THR A 364 -5.41 -20.46 -3.77
N TYR A 365 -6.68 -20.82 -4.00
CA TYR A 365 -7.04 -22.23 -4.17
C TYR A 365 -6.49 -22.82 -5.47
N GLU A 366 -6.34 -22.00 -6.50
CA GLU A 366 -5.72 -22.38 -7.78
C GLU A 366 -4.26 -22.79 -7.58
N ASP A 367 -3.50 -22.08 -6.72
CA ASP A 367 -2.13 -22.49 -6.36
C ASP A 367 -2.12 -23.89 -5.71
N TYR A 368 -3.13 -24.21 -4.89
CA TYR A 368 -3.26 -25.55 -4.31
C TYR A 368 -3.62 -26.62 -5.36
N LEU A 369 -4.48 -26.29 -6.33
CA LEU A 369 -4.83 -27.19 -7.43
C LEU A 369 -3.63 -27.48 -8.34
N GLU A 370 -2.86 -26.45 -8.68
CA GLU A 370 -1.61 -26.56 -9.46
C GLU A 370 -0.60 -27.48 -8.75
N ALA A 371 -0.40 -27.27 -7.45
CA ALA A 371 0.41 -28.17 -6.63
C ALA A 371 -0.12 -29.62 -6.66
N SER A 372 -1.43 -29.79 -6.53
CA SER A 372 -2.09 -31.10 -6.53
C SER A 372 -1.96 -31.83 -7.88
N SER A 373 -1.85 -31.08 -8.98
CA SER A 373 -1.54 -31.62 -10.32
C SER A 373 -0.05 -31.87 -10.56
N GLN A 374 0.78 -31.85 -9.52
CA GLN A 374 2.24 -32.08 -9.57
C GLN A 374 3.04 -30.94 -10.23
N GLU A 375 2.43 -29.75 -10.34
CA GLU A 375 3.11 -28.53 -10.80
C GLU A 375 3.53 -27.68 -9.60
N MET A 376 4.53 -26.80 -9.76
CA MET A 376 5.04 -25.99 -8.65
C MET A 376 4.47 -24.58 -8.77
N PRO A 377 3.63 -24.10 -7.83
CA PRO A 377 3.07 -22.76 -7.91
C PRO A 377 4.19 -21.72 -8.02
N ILE A 378 4.08 -20.86 -9.03
CA ILE A 378 5.12 -19.84 -9.31
C ILE A 378 5.37 -18.92 -8.11
N ARG A 379 4.32 -18.59 -7.34
CA ARG A 379 4.39 -17.77 -6.13
C ARG A 379 5.22 -18.43 -5.04
N TRP A 380 5.13 -19.77 -4.90
CA TRP A 380 5.96 -20.54 -3.97
C TRP A 380 7.41 -20.49 -4.42
N TRP A 381 7.66 -20.79 -5.70
CA TRP A 381 9.00 -20.83 -6.28
C TRP A 381 9.73 -19.49 -6.13
N ARG A 382 9.08 -18.38 -6.50
CA ARG A 382 9.63 -17.03 -6.33
C ARG A 382 9.96 -16.72 -4.88
N SER A 383 9.07 -17.07 -3.96
CA SER A 383 9.29 -16.86 -2.53
C SER A 383 10.49 -17.65 -2.01
N PHE A 384 10.65 -18.89 -2.45
CA PHE A 384 11.79 -19.74 -2.10
C PHE A 384 13.11 -19.21 -2.65
N GLN A 385 13.13 -18.72 -3.89
CA GLN A 385 14.34 -18.15 -4.50
C GLN A 385 14.78 -16.86 -3.80
N ARG A 386 13.85 -15.93 -3.53
CA ARG A 386 14.15 -14.70 -2.76
C ARG A 386 14.71 -15.02 -1.38
N LEU A 387 14.12 -16.03 -0.73
CA LEU A 387 14.64 -16.50 0.55
C LEU A 387 16.03 -17.06 0.42
N SER A 388 16.38 -17.74 -0.67
CA SER A 388 17.69 -18.38 -0.86
C SER A 388 18.80 -17.41 -1.28
N GLU A 389 18.46 -16.33 -1.99
CA GLU A 389 19.44 -15.31 -2.46
C GLU A 389 19.76 -14.24 -1.40
N GLN A 390 18.91 -14.08 -0.39
CA GLN A 390 19.14 -13.12 0.71
C GLN A 390 19.95 -13.72 1.88
N ILE A 391 20.38 -14.98 1.74
CA ILE A 391 21.25 -15.78 2.63
C ILE A 391 22.63 -15.88 2.01
#